data_AF-A0A1X2GPY5-F1
#
_entry.id   AF-A0A1X2GPY5-F1
#
_cell.length_a   1.000
_cell.length_b   1.000
_cell.length_c   1.000
_cell.angle_alpha   90.00
_cell.angle_beta   90.00
_cell.angle_gamma   90.00
#
_symmetry.space_group_name_H-M   'P 1'
#
loop_
_entity.id
_entity.type
_entity.pdbx_description
1 polymer ?
#
loop_
_entity_poly.entity_id
_entity_poly.type
_entity_poly.pdbx_seq_one_letter_code
_entity_poly.pdbx_strand_id
1 'polypeptide(L)'
;CSFVHELAHRAICPRFLFAQCPKEAVACRLAHLHSPHIQPHCIHFQNNACNRDPCPFAHVRVRQDAPLCRSFALNGYCAKGLACKDRHVLVCPTLAVLGKCTKPNCRWPHVD
;
A
#
# COMPACT_ATOMS: atom_id res chain seq x y z
N CYS A 1 17.30 5.14 -21.19
CA CYS A 1 17.07 5.29 -19.73
C CYS A 1 17.66 4.07 -19.04
N SER A 2 18.54 4.23 -18.05
CA SER A 2 19.27 3.13 -17.38
C SER A 2 18.47 2.46 -16.26
N PHE A 3 17.26 2.92 -15.98
CA PHE A 3 16.41 2.40 -14.91
C PHE A 3 15.52 1.25 -15.42
N VAL A 4 15.36 0.23 -14.59
CA VAL A 4 14.45 -0.90 -14.82
C VAL A 4 13.01 -0.44 -14.59
N HIS A 5 12.18 -0.49 -15.63
CA HIS A 5 10.77 -0.06 -15.58
C HIS A 5 9.82 -1.24 -15.38
N GLU A 6 10.06 -2.05 -14.36
CA GLU A 6 9.17 -3.17 -14.04
C GLU A 6 7.88 -2.69 -13.40
N LEU A 7 6.74 -3.14 -13.92
CA LEU A 7 5.41 -2.82 -13.40
C LEU A 7 5.27 -3.21 -11.92
N ALA A 8 5.88 -4.34 -11.52
CA ALA A 8 5.85 -4.86 -10.16
C ALA A 8 6.64 -4.01 -9.15
N HIS A 9 7.48 -3.08 -9.62
CA HIS A 9 8.22 -2.12 -8.80
C HIS A 9 7.49 -0.78 -8.66
N ARG A 10 6.39 -0.56 -9.41
CA ARG A 10 5.56 0.64 -9.27
C ARG A 10 4.51 0.44 -8.18
N ALA A 11 4.27 1.48 -7.38
CA ALA A 11 3.20 1.47 -6.39
C ALA A 11 1.85 1.05 -7.02
N ILE A 12 1.08 0.22 -6.30
CA ILE A 12 -0.24 -0.18 -6.74
C ILE A 12 -1.15 1.05 -6.87
N CYS A 13 -1.97 1.10 -7.92
CA CYS A 13 -2.93 2.19 -8.08
C CYS A 13 -4.02 2.06 -7.00
N PRO A 14 -4.20 3.03 -6.09
CA PRO A 14 -5.25 2.94 -5.07
C PRO A 14 -6.63 2.84 -5.70
N ARG A 15 -6.88 3.55 -6.82
CA ARG A 15 -8.15 3.46 -7.54
C ARG A 15 -8.36 2.09 -8.15
N PHE A 16 -7.32 1.43 -8.66
CA PHE A 16 -7.41 0.06 -9.17
C PHE A 16 -7.75 -0.92 -8.04
N LEU A 17 -7.08 -0.77 -6.90
CA LEU A 17 -7.28 -1.59 -5.70
C LEU A 17 -8.74 -1.58 -5.22
N PHE A 18 -9.43 -0.45 -5.40
CA PHE A 18 -10.85 -0.30 -5.07
C PHE A 18 -11.80 -0.40 -6.28
N ALA A 19 -11.34 -0.92 -7.43
CA ALA A 19 -12.13 -1.07 -8.67
C ALA A 19 -12.75 0.24 -9.20
N GLN A 20 -12.06 1.36 -9.04
CA GLN A 20 -12.48 2.73 -9.38
C GLN A 20 -11.51 3.43 -10.37
N CYS A 21 -10.53 2.72 -10.93
CA CYS A 21 -9.62 3.33 -11.89
C CYS A 21 -10.24 3.34 -13.29
N PRO A 22 -10.43 4.50 -13.94
CA PRO A 22 -11.01 4.57 -15.29
C PRO A 22 -10.00 4.28 -16.39
N LYS A 23 -8.71 4.11 -16.05
CA LYS A 23 -7.63 3.91 -17.03
C LYS A 23 -7.36 2.43 -17.21
N GLU A 24 -7.01 2.04 -18.43
CA GLU A 24 -6.41 0.73 -18.69
C GLU A 24 -5.04 0.59 -18.01
N ALA A 25 -4.61 -0.64 -17.75
CA ALA A 25 -3.35 -0.95 -17.07
C ALA A 25 -2.13 -0.32 -17.75
N VAL A 26 -2.10 -0.29 -19.09
CA VAL A 26 -1.02 0.30 -19.88
C VAL A 26 -0.99 1.83 -19.82
N ALA A 27 -2.14 2.47 -19.62
CA ALA A 27 -2.29 3.93 -19.56
C ALA A 27 -2.17 4.49 -18.13
N CYS A 28 -2.22 3.63 -17.11
CA CYS A 28 -2.02 4.02 -15.73
C CYS A 28 -0.52 4.13 -15.38
N ARG A 29 -0.14 5.22 -14.73
CA ARG A 29 1.24 5.43 -14.26
C ARG A 29 1.59 4.57 -13.02
N LEU A 30 0.56 4.02 -12.38
CA LEU A 30 0.66 3.14 -11.22
C LEU A 30 0.36 1.69 -11.65
N ALA A 31 0.75 0.72 -10.82
CA ALA A 31 0.56 -0.68 -11.15
C ALA A 31 -0.92 -1.12 -11.03
N HIS A 32 -1.41 -1.83 -12.04
CA HIS A 32 -2.69 -2.53 -12.05
C HIS A 32 -2.45 -4.04 -11.91
N LEU A 33 -1.71 -4.44 -10.88
CA LEU A 33 -1.40 -5.84 -10.60
C LEU A 33 -1.32 -6.04 -9.09
N HIS A 34 -1.62 -7.27 -8.67
CA HIS A 34 -1.44 -7.71 -7.30
C HIS A 34 -0.06 -8.33 -7.15
N SER A 35 0.76 -7.82 -6.22
CA SER A 35 2.07 -8.36 -5.90
C SER A 35 2.38 -8.15 -4.41
N PRO A 36 3.06 -9.13 -3.77
CA PRO A 36 3.59 -9.02 -2.41
C PRO A 36 4.24 -7.69 -2.06
N HIS A 37 4.95 -7.08 -3.00
CA HIS A 37 5.82 -5.93 -2.75
C HIS A 37 5.08 -4.60 -2.72
N ILE A 38 3.91 -4.52 -3.35
CA ILE A 38 3.20 -3.26 -3.60
C ILE A 38 1.78 -3.27 -3.02
N GLN A 39 1.32 -4.41 -2.50
CA GLN A 39 0.00 -4.50 -1.87
C GLN A 39 0.03 -4.02 -0.42
N PRO A 40 -0.92 -3.15 -0.03
CA PRO A 40 -1.17 -2.87 1.38
C PRO A 40 -1.73 -4.09 2.11
N HIS A 41 -1.51 -4.15 3.41
CA HIS A 41 -2.06 -5.20 4.27
C HIS A 41 -3.57 -4.98 4.46
N CYS A 42 -4.32 -6.08 4.50
CA CYS A 42 -5.76 -6.05 4.76
C CYS A 42 -6.02 -5.73 6.24
N ILE A 43 -6.64 -4.59 6.54
CA ILE A 43 -7.00 -4.22 7.91
C ILE A 43 -8.03 -5.18 8.51
N HIS A 44 -8.99 -5.65 7.71
CA HIS A 44 -9.96 -6.65 8.15
C HIS A 44 -9.28 -7.99 8.50
N PHE A 45 -8.23 -8.37 7.77
CA PHE A 45 -7.48 -9.58 8.10
C PHE A 45 -6.70 -9.41 9.42
N GLN A 46 -6.07 -8.25 9.67
CA GLN A 46 -5.44 -7.98 10.98
C GLN A 46 -6.42 -8.20 12.12
N ASN A 47 -7.66 -7.77 11.92
CA ASN A 47 -8.73 -7.83 12.90
C ASN A 47 -9.51 -9.16 12.90
N ASN A 48 -9.04 -10.19 12.19
CA ASN A 48 -9.71 -11.50 12.07
C ASN A 48 -11.14 -11.44 11.49
N ALA A 49 -11.45 -10.43 10.68
CA ALA A 49 -12.79 -10.14 10.17
C ALA A 49 -12.90 -10.21 8.63
N CYS A 50 -11.81 -10.51 7.92
CA CYS A 50 -11.86 -10.61 6.45
C CYS A 50 -12.39 -11.97 6.01
N ASN A 51 -13.41 -11.95 5.15
CA ASN A 51 -14.01 -13.13 4.52
C ASN A 51 -14.00 -13.06 2.97
N ARG A 52 -13.27 -12.09 2.39
CA ARG A 52 -13.20 -11.89 0.93
C ARG A 52 -12.11 -12.78 0.33
N ASP A 53 -12.47 -13.57 -0.67
CA ASP A 53 -11.57 -14.41 -1.45
C ASP A 53 -11.93 -14.34 -2.95
N PRO A 54 -11.03 -13.88 -3.84
CA PRO A 54 -9.70 -13.32 -3.56
C PRO A 54 -9.77 -11.92 -2.93
N CYS A 55 -8.96 -11.67 -1.89
CA CYS A 55 -8.82 -10.35 -1.29
C CYS A 55 -7.80 -9.49 -2.07
N PRO A 56 -8.15 -8.25 -2.46
CA PRO A 56 -7.21 -7.37 -3.18
C PRO A 56 -6.08 -6.85 -2.28
N PHE A 57 -6.21 -6.99 -0.95
CA PHE A 57 -5.24 -6.60 0.06
C PHE A 57 -4.48 -7.83 0.58
N ALA A 58 -3.22 -7.68 0.93
CA ALA A 58 -2.39 -8.79 1.40
C ALA A 58 -2.79 -9.26 2.80
N HIS A 59 -2.97 -10.58 2.98
CA HIS A 59 -3.24 -11.22 4.27
C HIS A 59 -1.93 -11.57 4.98
N VAL A 60 -1.25 -10.56 5.54
CA VAL A 60 0.02 -10.72 6.28
C VAL A 60 -0.22 -10.34 7.73
N ARG A 61 0.07 -11.20 8.71
CA ARG A 61 -0.12 -10.85 10.12
C ARG A 61 1.09 -10.10 10.66
N VAL A 62 0.88 -8.92 11.20
CA VAL A 62 1.91 -8.10 11.86
C VAL A 62 1.47 -7.77 13.28
N ARG A 63 2.42 -7.35 14.13
CA ARG A 63 2.08 -6.92 15.49
C ARG A 63 1.24 -5.64 15.43
N GLN A 64 0.32 -5.47 16.38
CA GLN A 64 -0.54 -4.28 16.45
C GLN A 64 0.27 -2.99 16.69
N ASP A 65 1.38 -3.09 17.42
CA ASP A 65 2.34 -2.02 17.71
C ASP A 65 3.43 -1.87 16.63
N ALA A 66 3.38 -2.67 15.56
CA ALA A 66 4.39 -2.59 14.51
C ALA A 66 4.40 -1.19 13.86
N PRO A 67 5.58 -0.62 13.59
CA PRO A 67 5.67 0.67 12.91
C PRO A 67 5.13 0.56 11.49
N LEU A 68 4.88 1.72 10.86
CA LEU A 68 4.60 1.77 9.43
C LEU A 68 5.87 1.42 8.65
N CYS A 69 5.73 0.61 7.60
CA CYS A 69 6.86 0.32 6.73
C CYS A 69 7.24 1.57 5.93
N ARG A 70 8.39 2.18 6.26
CA ARG A 70 8.83 3.43 5.63
C ARG A 70 9.03 3.29 4.13
N SER A 71 9.62 2.17 3.66
CA SER A 71 9.81 1.91 2.23
C SER A 71 8.48 1.87 1.48
N PHE A 72 7.50 1.14 2.04
CA PHE A 72 6.17 1.06 1.46
C PHE A 72 5.45 2.41 1.49
N ALA A 73 5.47 3.12 2.62
CA ALA A 73 4.75 4.38 2.76
C ALA A 73 5.31 5.50 1.86
N LEU A 74 6.62 5.50 1.59
CA LEU A 74 7.27 6.50 0.75
C LEU A 74 7.21 6.15 -0.75
N ASN A 75 7.45 4.89 -1.08
CA ASN A 75 7.66 4.48 -2.48
C ASN A 75 6.50 3.64 -3.03
N GLY A 76 5.57 3.21 -2.17
CA GLY A 76 4.54 2.21 -2.49
C GLY A 76 5.12 0.83 -2.83
N TYR A 77 6.38 0.58 -2.46
CA TYR A 77 7.11 -0.66 -2.72
C TYR A 77 7.94 -1.07 -1.50
N CYS A 78 7.90 -2.36 -1.17
CA CYS A 78 8.71 -2.97 -0.13
C CYS A 78 9.36 -4.26 -0.65
N ALA A 79 10.70 -4.31 -0.67
CA ALA A 79 11.45 -5.48 -1.11
C ALA A 79 11.17 -6.74 -0.25
N LYS A 80 10.76 -6.56 1.02
CA LYS A 80 10.42 -7.67 1.92
C LYS A 80 9.07 -8.34 1.56
N GLY A 81 8.21 -7.67 0.80
CA GLY A 81 6.90 -8.20 0.41
C GLY A 81 6.09 -8.74 1.59
N LEU A 82 5.59 -9.97 1.47
CA LEU A 82 4.80 -10.64 2.51
C LEU A 82 5.62 -10.98 3.78
N ALA A 83 6.96 -10.94 3.72
CA ALA A 83 7.82 -11.17 4.88
C ALA A 83 8.06 -9.89 5.71
N CYS A 84 7.52 -8.75 5.29
CA CYS A 84 7.64 -7.50 6.04
C CYS A 84 6.87 -7.59 7.36
N LYS A 85 7.54 -7.27 8.47
CA LYS A 85 6.94 -7.25 9.81
C LYS A 85 6.35 -5.88 10.19
N ASP A 86 6.56 -4.89 9.34
CA ASP A 86 6.03 -3.53 9.50
C ASP A 86 4.70 -3.40 8.73
N ARG A 87 3.86 -2.46 9.15
CA ARG A 87 2.52 -2.28 8.54
C ARG A 87 2.63 -1.65 7.15
N HIS A 88 2.10 -2.32 6.12
CA HIS A 88 1.88 -1.73 4.80
C HIS A 88 0.49 -1.08 4.74
N VAL A 89 0.42 0.25 4.82
CA VAL A 89 -0.85 1.00 4.81
C VAL A 89 -0.76 2.13 3.78
N LEU A 90 -1.86 2.36 3.04
CA LEU A 90 -1.98 3.52 2.16
C LEU A 90 -2.35 4.75 2.99
N VAL A 91 -1.35 5.54 3.38
CA VAL A 91 -1.51 6.68 4.28
C VAL A 91 -0.80 7.91 3.75
N CYS A 92 -1.01 9.05 4.39
CA CYS A 92 -0.23 10.25 4.16
C CYS A 92 1.29 9.97 4.37
N PRO A 93 2.15 10.22 3.37
CA PRO A 93 3.59 10.00 3.51
C PRO A 93 4.21 10.84 4.64
N THR A 94 3.73 12.07 4.83
CA THR A 94 4.17 12.95 5.92
C THR A 94 3.83 12.35 7.28
N LEU A 95 2.61 11.83 7.46
CA LEU A 95 2.22 11.10 8.67
C LEU A 95 3.11 9.89 8.88
N ALA A 96 3.35 9.09 7.84
CA ALA A 96 4.15 7.87 7.95
C ALA A 96 5.61 8.12 8.36
N VAL A 97 6.19 9.26 7.98
CA VAL A 97 7.58 9.59 8.28
C VAL A 97 7.73 10.37 9.57
N LEU A 98 6.85 11.36 9.81
CA LEU A 98 7.00 12.31 10.92
C LEU A 98 6.09 11.97 12.10
N GLY A 99 5.19 11.00 11.97
CA GLY A 99 4.14 10.71 12.95
C GLY A 99 3.03 11.77 13.01
N LYS A 100 3.14 12.87 12.25
CA LYS A 100 2.15 13.94 12.19
C LYS A 100 2.13 14.59 10.82
N CYS A 101 0.93 14.92 10.34
CA CYS A 101 0.73 15.78 9.19
C CYS A 101 -0.01 17.05 9.63
N THR A 102 0.59 18.22 9.41
CA THR A 102 0.00 19.52 9.78
C THR A 102 -0.74 20.19 8.62
N LYS A 103 -0.80 19.53 7.46
CA LYS A 103 -1.43 20.09 6.27
C LYS A 103 -2.96 20.10 6.46
N PRO A 104 -3.61 21.29 6.50
CA PRO A 104 -5.07 21.34 6.54
C PRO A 104 -5.65 20.71 5.27
N ASN A 105 -6.75 19.96 5.42
CA ASN A 105 -7.42 19.26 4.32
C ASN A 105 -6.49 18.33 3.52
N CYS A 106 -5.60 17.60 4.21
CA CYS A 106 -4.75 16.62 3.57
C CYS A 106 -5.58 15.52 2.90
N ARG A 107 -5.34 15.28 1.61
CA ARG A 107 -6.15 14.39 0.77
C ARG A 107 -5.84 12.90 0.94
N TRP A 108 -4.84 12.58 1.75
CA TRP A 108 -4.44 11.20 2.03
C TRP A 108 -5.10 10.71 3.32
N PRO A 109 -5.37 9.39 3.43
CA PRO A 109 -5.84 8.82 4.69
C PRO A 109 -4.84 9.10 5.82
N HIS A 110 -5.37 9.53 6.97
CA HIS A 110 -4.64 9.54 8.24
C HIS A 110 -5.25 8.38 9.02
N VAL A 111 -4.40 7.42 9.37
CA VAL A 111 -4.78 6.32 10.27
C VAL A 111 -4.22 6.69 11.62
N ASP A 112 -5.06 6.70 12.63
CA ASP A 112 -4.67 6.94 14.02
C ASP A 112 -4.02 5.67 14.63
#